data_AF-A0A5N9EJN4-F1
#
_entry.id   AF-A0A5N9EJN4-F1
#
_cell.length_a   1.000
_cell.length_b   1.000
_cell.length_c   1.000
_cell.angle_alpha   90.00
_cell.angle_beta   90.00
_cell.angle_gamma   90.00
#
_symmetry.space_group_name_H-M   'P 1'
#
loop_
_entity.id
_entity.type
_entity.pdbx_description
1 polymer ?
#
loop_
_entity_poly.entity_id
_entity_poly.type
_entity_poly.pdbx_seq_one_letter_code
_entity_poly.pdbx_strand_id
1 'polypeptide(L)'
;MSIRSFSFLTGLIILTIVACLPEEFATVVPGNETGTLAGSVKIGPLCPVEPCSTQVGDTYSSRQLQLRSEPTSDIVVSLNPDGSFETGLPICRYEVDLTDCEFLG
;
A
#
# COMPACT_ATOMS: atom_id res chain seq x y z
N MET A 1 -46.77 -54.17 27.35
CA MET A 1 -46.75 -54.60 25.94
C MET A 1 -47.36 -53.45 25.15
N SER A 2 -46.60 -52.49 24.61
CA SER A 2 -45.67 -52.67 23.49
C SER A 2 -44.70 -51.48 23.44
N ILE A 3 -43.40 -51.75 23.56
CA ILE A 3 -42.32 -50.84 23.13
C ILE A 3 -42.00 -51.22 21.70
N ARG A 4 -42.29 -50.33 20.75
CA ARG A 4 -41.76 -50.28 19.37
C ARG A 4 -41.85 -48.81 18.96
N SER A 5 -40.77 -48.12 18.65
CA SER A 5 -40.12 -48.29 17.37
C SER A 5 -38.72 -47.66 17.40
N PHE A 6 -37.71 -48.46 17.08
CA PHE A 6 -36.39 -47.98 16.67
C PHE A 6 -36.53 -47.32 15.29
N SER A 7 -36.25 -46.02 15.20
CA SER A 7 -35.97 -45.36 13.91
C SER A 7 -34.54 -44.86 13.92
N PHE A 8 -33.64 -45.74 13.49
CA PHE A 8 -32.38 -45.33 12.87
C PHE A 8 -32.71 -44.77 11.48
N LEU A 9 -32.64 -43.46 11.30
CA LEU A 9 -32.50 -42.87 9.98
C LEU A 9 -31.50 -41.71 10.05
N THR A 10 -30.29 -42.04 9.61
CA THR A 10 -29.40 -41.20 8.79
C THR A 10 -30.03 -39.90 8.31
N GLY A 11 -29.48 -38.76 8.75
CA GLY A 11 -29.96 -37.44 8.33
C GLY A 11 -28.85 -36.40 8.34
N LEU A 12 -28.16 -36.30 7.21
CA LEU A 12 -27.57 -35.08 6.65
C LEU A 12 -26.57 -34.29 7.53
N ILE A 13 -25.29 -34.62 7.39
CA ILE A 13 -24.18 -33.73 7.76
C ILE A 13 -24.23 -32.55 6.77
N ILE A 14 -24.74 -31.41 7.20
CA ILE A 14 -24.68 -30.16 6.43
C ILE A 14 -23.23 -29.67 6.50
N LEU A 15 -22.45 -29.96 5.46
CA LEU A 15 -21.13 -29.36 5.26
C LEU A 15 -21.35 -27.91 4.80
N THR A 16 -21.43 -26.97 5.75
CA THR A 16 -21.35 -25.54 5.43
C THR A 16 -19.91 -25.23 5.05
N ILE A 17 -19.63 -25.32 3.75
CA ILE A 17 -18.49 -24.62 3.14
C ILE A 17 -18.74 -23.13 3.37
N VAL A 18 -18.20 -22.59 4.46
CA VAL A 18 -17.94 -21.15 4.59
C VAL A 18 -16.87 -20.88 3.54
N ALA A 19 -17.32 -20.50 2.35
CA ALA A 19 -16.46 -19.86 1.37
C ALA A 19 -15.96 -18.57 2.04
N CYS A 20 -14.71 -18.60 2.51
CA CYS A 20 -13.98 -17.42 2.92
C CYS A 20 -13.77 -16.58 1.65
N LEU A 21 -14.78 -15.79 1.29
CA LEU A 21 -14.58 -14.72 0.32
C LEU A 21 -13.66 -13.69 1.00
N PRO A 22 -12.60 -13.22 0.34
CA PRO A 22 -11.92 -12.03 0.79
C PRO A 22 -12.91 -10.88 0.63
N GLU A 23 -13.63 -10.54 1.70
CA GLU A 23 -14.30 -9.25 1.79
C GLU A 23 -13.20 -8.20 1.80
N GLU A 24 -12.86 -7.66 0.62
CA GLU A 24 -12.22 -6.37 0.51
C GLU A 24 -13.24 -5.34 1.00
N PHE A 25 -13.33 -5.17 2.32
CA PHE A 25 -14.06 -4.08 2.92
C PHE A 25 -13.35 -2.78 2.53
N ALA A 26 -13.76 -2.20 1.41
CA ALA A 26 -13.61 -0.78 1.14
C ALA A 26 -14.56 -0.02 2.07
N THR A 27 -14.26 -0.04 3.37
CA THR A 27 -14.82 0.95 4.29
C THR A 27 -14.09 2.25 3.99
N VAL A 28 -14.68 3.07 3.13
CA VAL A 28 -14.35 4.49 3.08
C VAL A 28 -14.75 5.03 4.45
N VAL A 29 -13.77 5.18 5.35
CA VAL A 29 -13.93 5.92 6.59
C VAL A 29 -13.66 7.38 6.24
N PRO A 30 -14.67 8.26 6.16
CA PRO A 30 -14.40 9.68 6.06
C PRO A 30 -14.06 10.17 7.47
N GLY A 31 -12.84 9.87 7.89
CA GLY A 31 -12.25 10.39 9.11
C GLY A 31 -11.49 11.66 8.79
N ASN A 32 -11.76 12.74 9.52
CA ASN A 32 -10.88 13.91 9.61
C ASN A 32 -9.56 13.60 10.36
N GLU A 33 -9.30 12.32 10.61
CA GLU A 33 -8.13 11.81 11.29
C GLU A 33 -6.96 11.76 10.29
N THR A 34 -5.82 12.28 10.72
CA THR A 34 -4.57 12.24 9.95
C THR A 34 -3.58 11.29 10.61
N GLY A 35 -2.83 10.56 9.77
CA GLY A 35 -1.69 9.75 10.18
C GLY A 35 -0.38 10.31 9.62
N THR A 36 0.74 9.86 10.16
CA THR A 36 2.08 10.22 9.65
C THR A 36 2.61 9.13 8.73
N LEU A 37 2.98 9.51 7.51
CA LEU A 37 3.77 8.68 6.60
C LEU A 37 5.22 9.19 6.60
N ALA A 38 6.14 8.34 7.03
CA ALA A 38 7.58 8.62 7.02
C ALA A 38 8.35 7.47 6.37
N GLY A 39 9.41 7.79 5.63
CA GLY A 39 10.21 6.80 4.93
C GLY A 39 11.44 7.37 4.26
N SER A 40 12.06 6.55 3.42
CA SER A 40 13.17 6.98 2.56
C SER A 40 13.11 6.31 1.21
N VAL A 41 13.42 7.07 0.16
CA VAL A 41 13.63 6.56 -1.19
C VAL A 41 15.07 6.06 -1.33
N LYS A 42 15.25 4.93 -2.00
CA LYS A 42 16.58 4.39 -2.36
C LYS A 42 16.66 4.20 -3.86
N ILE A 43 17.59 4.91 -4.49
CA ILE A 43 17.85 4.79 -5.92
C ILE A 43 19.13 3.97 -6.09
N GLY A 44 18.99 2.84 -6.81
CA GLY A 44 20.08 1.90 -7.09
C GLY A 44 21.13 2.48 -8.02
N PRO A 45 22.28 1.79 -8.19
CA PRO A 45 23.51 2.39 -8.67
C PRO A 45 23.29 3.13 -9.98
N LEU A 46 23.41 4.46 -9.93
CA LEU A 46 23.27 5.35 -11.08
C LEU A 46 24.41 5.17 -12.10
N CYS A 47 25.45 4.44 -11.72
CA CYS A 47 26.53 4.01 -12.59
C CYS A 47 26.65 2.49 -12.59
N PRO A 48 26.35 1.83 -13.71
CA PRO A 48 26.67 0.42 -13.86
C PRO A 48 28.18 0.16 -14.07
N VAL A 49 28.97 1.15 -14.51
CA VAL A 49 30.42 1.02 -14.79
C VAL A 49 31.22 2.27 -14.39
N GLU A 50 32.49 2.08 -14.01
CA GLU A 50 33.43 3.16 -13.67
C GLU A 50 34.09 3.76 -14.93
N PRO A 51 34.54 5.04 -14.89
CA PRO A 51 34.57 5.95 -13.74
C PRO A 51 33.27 6.77 -13.61
N CYS A 52 32.69 6.76 -12.42
CA CYS A 52 31.64 7.71 -12.07
C CYS A 52 32.27 9.06 -11.76
N SER A 53 32.00 10.05 -12.61
CA SER A 53 31.94 11.42 -12.12
C SER A 53 30.77 11.43 -11.13
N THR A 54 31.05 11.34 -9.83
CA THR A 54 30.08 11.70 -8.78
C THR A 54 29.81 13.18 -8.93
N GLN A 55 29.00 13.56 -9.92
CA GLN A 55 28.17 14.73 -9.74
C GLN A 55 27.29 14.34 -8.57
N VAL A 56 27.61 14.90 -7.41
CA VAL A 56 26.73 15.01 -6.25
C VAL A 56 25.58 15.92 -6.66
N GLY A 57 24.87 15.51 -7.71
CA GLY A 57 23.66 16.13 -8.20
C GLY A 57 22.54 15.81 -7.24
N ASP A 58 21.47 16.56 -7.36
CA ASP A 58 20.27 16.53 -6.52
C ASP A 58 19.45 15.22 -6.61
N THR A 59 20.09 14.04 -6.53
CA THR A 59 19.48 12.70 -6.70
C THR A 59 18.11 12.57 -6.03
N TYR A 60 17.92 13.22 -4.89
CA TYR A 60 16.65 13.25 -4.19
C TYR A 60 15.97 14.62 -4.19
N SER A 61 16.69 15.72 -3.95
CA SER A 61 16.09 17.05 -3.72
C SER A 61 15.34 17.64 -4.93
N SER A 62 15.62 17.20 -6.16
CA SER A 62 14.85 17.60 -7.35
C SER A 62 13.55 16.81 -7.52
N ARG A 63 13.37 15.74 -6.74
CA ARG A 63 12.27 14.78 -6.87
C ARG A 63 11.26 14.92 -5.75
N GLN A 64 10.06 14.45 -6.05
CA GLN A 64 8.91 14.51 -5.17
C GLN A 64 8.15 13.18 -5.24
N LEU A 65 7.53 12.79 -4.13
CA LEU A 65 6.54 11.74 -4.14
C LEU A 65 5.18 12.34 -4.53
N GLN A 66 4.49 11.66 -5.45
CA GLN A 66 3.11 11.95 -5.79
C GLN A 66 2.24 10.87 -5.16
N LEU A 67 1.41 11.26 -4.20
CA LEU A 67 0.45 10.38 -3.55
C LEU A 67 -0.94 10.63 -4.16
N ARG A 68 -1.47 9.61 -4.82
CA ARG A 68 -2.74 9.65 -5.53
C ARG A 68 -3.76 8.81 -4.77
N SER A 69 -4.94 9.37 -4.51
CA SER A 69 -6.03 8.66 -3.82
C SER A 69 -7.36 9.20 -4.30
N GLU A 70 -8.25 8.38 -4.83
CA GLU A 70 -9.64 8.81 -5.05
C GLU A 70 -10.38 8.85 -3.70
N PRO A 71 -11.11 9.93 -3.33
CA PRO A 71 -11.50 11.13 -4.10
C PRO A 71 -10.62 12.38 -3.85
N THR A 72 -9.49 12.23 -3.17
CA THR A 72 -8.60 13.33 -2.76
C THR A 72 -7.72 13.79 -3.92
N SER A 73 -7.37 15.07 -3.95
CA SER A 73 -6.40 15.59 -4.93
C SER A 73 -5.01 15.00 -4.69
N ASP A 74 -4.19 14.95 -5.74
CA ASP A 74 -2.80 14.50 -5.66
C ASP A 74 -2.02 15.31 -4.61
N ILE A 75 -1.36 14.61 -3.68
CA ILE A 75 -0.53 15.20 -2.64
C ILE A 75 0.92 15.05 -3.06
N VAL A 76 1.66 16.16 -3.01
CA VAL A 76 3.07 16.22 -3.38
C VAL A 76 3.94 16.33 -2.14
N VAL A 77 4.95 15.45 -2.01
CA VAL A 77 5.87 15.43 -0.87
C VAL A 77 7.30 15.55 -1.37
N SER A 78 7.99 16.60 -0.93
CA SER A 78 9.41 16.81 -1.26
C SER A 78 10.30 15.83 -0.51
N LEU A 79 11.37 15.37 -1.17
CA LEU A 79 12.40 14.57 -0.54
C LEU A 79 13.51 15.45 0.05
N ASN A 80 14.06 15.02 1.17
CA ASN A 80 15.32 15.55 1.69
C ASN A 80 16.50 15.12 0.81
N PRO A 81 17.67 15.77 0.91
CA PRO A 81 18.87 15.40 0.15
C PRO A 81 19.36 13.97 0.38
N ASP A 82 19.00 13.34 1.49
CA ASP A 82 19.32 11.95 1.81
C ASP A 82 18.24 10.94 1.36
N GLY A 83 17.20 11.43 0.69
CA GLY A 83 16.05 10.67 0.24
C GLY A 83 14.97 10.43 1.28
N SER A 84 15.13 10.95 2.51
CA SER A 84 14.10 10.83 3.55
C SER A 84 12.91 11.77 3.31
N PHE A 85 11.75 11.42 3.88
CA PHE A 85 10.55 12.24 3.86
C PHE A 85 9.64 11.92 5.05
N GLU A 86 8.81 12.89 5.42
CA GLU A 86 7.76 12.75 6.42
C GLU A 86 6.59 13.69 6.07
N THR A 87 5.36 13.19 6.11
CA THR A 87 4.16 13.99 5.85
C THR A 87 2.95 13.49 6.63
N GLY A 88 2.01 14.39 6.90
CA GLY A 88 0.70 14.07 7.47
C GLY A 88 -0.33 13.84 6.36
N LEU A 89 -1.06 12.73 6.41
CA LEU A 89 -2.05 12.36 5.41
C LEU A 89 -3.37 11.94 6.09
N PRO A 90 -4.53 12.27 5.51
CA PRO A 90 -5.78 11.70 5.98
C PRO A 90 -5.78 10.18 5.83
N ILE A 91 -6.58 9.49 6.64
CA ILE A 91 -6.71 8.03 6.54
C ILE A 91 -7.40 7.69 5.21
N CYS A 92 -6.62 7.16 4.26
CA CYS A 92 -7.07 6.73 2.94
C CYS A 92 -6.09 5.70 2.35
N ARG A 93 -6.50 5.03 1.25
CA ARG A 93 -5.59 4.24 0.41
C ARG A 93 -4.91 5.18 -0.59
N TYR A 94 -3.59 5.11 -0.67
CA TYR A 94 -2.78 5.89 -1.60
C TYR A 94 -2.00 4.98 -2.55
N GLU A 95 -1.93 5.38 -3.82
CA GLU A 95 -0.85 5.00 -4.73
C GLU A 95 0.28 6.03 -4.60
N VAL A 96 1.52 5.57 -4.65
CA VAL A 96 2.70 6.43 -4.48
C VAL A 96 3.62 6.28 -5.67
N ASP A 97 3.89 7.39 -6.35
CA ASP A 97 4.84 7.49 -7.44
C ASP A 97 5.99 8.45 -7.10
N LEU A 98 7.12 8.31 -7.79
CA LEU A 98 8.25 9.23 -7.70
C LEU A 98 8.37 10.03 -9.00
N THR A 99 8.48 11.35 -8.90
CA THR A 99 8.70 12.20 -10.08
C THR A 99 10.12 12.05 -10.62
N ASP A 100 10.29 12.38 -11.91
CA ASP A 100 11.62 12.50 -12.53
C ASP A 100 12.47 11.22 -12.37
N CYS A 101 11.90 10.09 -12.79
CA CYS A 101 12.55 8.77 -12.77
C CYS A 101 13.55 8.57 -13.93
N GLU A 102 14.00 9.65 -14.59
CA GLU A 102 15.02 9.60 -15.63
C GLU A 102 16.41 9.65 -14.97
N PHE A 103 16.89 8.49 -14.57
CA PHE A 103 18.16 8.35 -13.83
C PHE A 103 19.38 8.16 -14.74
N LEU A 104 19.14 7.76 -15.98
CA LEU A 104 20.15 7.46 -16.99
C LEU A 104 19.71 8.23 -18.24
N GLY A 105 20.28 9.40 -18.45
CA GLY A 105 20.09 10.16 -19.69
C GLY A 105 20.50 9.37 -20.93
#